data_AF-A0A8J7G579-F1
#
_entry.id   AF-A0A8J7G579-F1
#
_cell.length_a   1.000
_cell.length_b   1.000
_cell.length_c   1.000
_cell.angle_alpha   90.00
_cell.angle_beta   90.00
_cell.angle_gamma   90.00
#
_symmetry.space_group_name_H-M   'P 1'
#
loop_
_entity.id
_entity.type
_entity.pdbx_description
1 polymer ?
#
loop_
_entity_poly.entity_id
_entity_poly.type
_entity_poly.pdbx_seq_one_letter_code
_entity_poly.pdbx_strand_id
1 'polypeptide(L)'
;MSQDALSALATAISDQARAVDMLVVPVTPGEDGGFAVELTSEHMTAKDFLALAGAAGARMFYIETTPLDPDDLFDGLDEDEFDEDVWGQLDGFRAEAAARTDQVSQVELAFVAGSVLHLWSVQADWVTDLANRIRALVPEIVVESRSRAEVDVEGLATRLADSAEFRAVRFQARTTAAIDLLAELRALEEAEGPRAYEVRQVVTRAGEIIEERRTAIYNQLRPTFPDLALLLAKDPDWVNGGVISLRREAVDQFLAQHADGYLPTTLDRDRIMNLTPVGKRRKNPVQGPPDSVFD
;
A
#
# COMPACT_ATOMS: atom_id res chain seq x y z
N MET A 1 9.06 -5.32 -30.53
CA MET A 1 10.07 -6.38 -30.28
C MET A 1 9.60 -7.71 -30.90
N SER A 2 10.49 -8.61 -31.37
CA SER A 2 10.06 -9.89 -32.01
C SER A 2 9.49 -10.92 -31.02
N GLN A 3 8.79 -11.92 -31.55
CA GLN A 3 7.97 -12.97 -30.92
C GLN A 3 8.55 -13.72 -29.69
N ASP A 4 9.84 -13.56 -29.38
CA ASP A 4 10.56 -14.24 -28.28
C ASP A 4 11.33 -13.27 -27.37
N ALA A 5 11.22 -11.96 -27.57
CA ALA A 5 12.10 -10.99 -26.90
C ALA A 5 11.93 -10.96 -25.38
N LEU A 6 10.69 -11.06 -24.88
CA LEU A 6 10.41 -11.07 -23.44
C LEU A 6 10.81 -12.39 -22.77
N SER A 7 10.56 -13.52 -23.43
CA SER A 7 11.03 -14.83 -22.94
C SER A 7 12.57 -14.88 -22.88
N ALA A 8 13.24 -14.36 -23.92
CA ALA A 8 14.69 -14.22 -23.94
C ALA A 8 15.20 -13.26 -22.86
N LEU A 9 14.49 -12.15 -22.59
CA LEU A 9 14.80 -11.22 -21.52
C LEU A 9 14.71 -11.90 -20.15
N ALA A 10 13.60 -12.57 -19.84
CA ALA A 10 13.40 -13.27 -18.57
C ALA A 10 14.47 -14.34 -18.34
N THR A 11 14.83 -15.09 -19.39
CA THR A 11 15.91 -16.08 -19.35
C THR A 11 17.26 -15.41 -19.08
N ALA A 12 17.60 -14.36 -19.83
CA ALA A 12 18.87 -13.65 -19.69
C ALA A 12 19.05 -13.01 -18.30
N ILE A 13 17.98 -12.42 -17.75
CA ILE A 13 18.00 -11.84 -16.40
C ILE A 13 18.10 -12.92 -15.33
N SER A 14 17.39 -14.05 -15.50
CA SER A 14 17.52 -15.20 -14.60
C SER A 14 18.96 -15.71 -14.54
N ASP A 15 19.62 -15.85 -15.69
CA ASP A 15 21.00 -16.31 -15.75
C ASP A 15 21.99 -15.32 -15.15
N GLN A 16 21.77 -14.01 -15.38
CA GLN A 16 22.57 -12.96 -14.75
C GLN A 16 22.39 -12.93 -13.22
N ALA A 17 21.16 -13.09 -12.73
CA ALA A 17 20.88 -13.13 -11.29
C ALA A 17 21.58 -14.32 -10.61
N ARG A 18 21.54 -15.50 -11.25
CA ARG A 18 22.29 -16.68 -10.77
C ARG A 18 23.80 -16.45 -10.78
N ALA A 19 24.33 -15.77 -11.80
CA ALA A 19 25.76 -15.47 -11.89
C ALA A 19 26.27 -14.52 -10.80
N VAL A 20 25.39 -13.77 -10.13
CA VAL A 20 25.70 -12.90 -8.98
C VAL A 20 25.24 -13.48 -7.64
N ASP A 21 25.08 -14.82 -7.57
CA ASP A 21 24.69 -15.57 -6.38
C ASP A 21 23.33 -15.16 -5.77
N MET A 22 22.38 -14.69 -6.59
CA MET A 22 21.00 -14.49 -6.17
C MET A 22 20.15 -15.75 -6.41
N LEU A 23 19.26 -16.04 -5.47
CA LEU A 23 18.26 -17.07 -5.62
C LEU A 23 17.12 -16.54 -6.51
N VAL A 24 16.98 -17.13 -7.70
CA VAL A 24 15.88 -16.83 -8.61
C VAL A 24 14.63 -17.60 -8.21
N VAL A 25 13.54 -16.88 -7.98
CA VAL A 25 12.23 -17.43 -7.59
C VAL A 25 11.22 -17.14 -8.71
N PRO A 26 10.57 -18.16 -9.31
CA PRO A 26 9.76 -18.01 -10.51
C PRO A 26 8.30 -17.57 -10.20
N VAL A 27 8.13 -16.61 -9.29
CA VAL A 27 6.84 -16.03 -8.91
C VAL A 27 7.09 -14.70 -8.19
N THR A 28 6.37 -13.63 -8.51
CA THR A 28 6.48 -12.37 -7.78
C THR A 28 5.64 -12.44 -6.50
N PRO A 29 6.13 -11.92 -5.35
CA PRO A 29 5.31 -11.81 -4.16
C PRO A 29 4.16 -10.85 -4.45
N GLY A 30 2.93 -11.28 -4.15
CA GLY A 30 1.79 -10.36 -4.13
C GLY A 30 2.03 -9.21 -3.14
N GLU A 31 1.50 -8.04 -3.46
CA GLU A 31 1.67 -6.81 -2.67
C GLU A 31 0.93 -6.81 -1.31
N ASP A 32 0.40 -7.96 -0.89
CA ASP A 32 -0.46 -8.06 0.28
C ASP A 32 0.32 -7.81 1.59
N GLY A 33 0.25 -6.57 2.09
CA GLY A 33 0.62 -6.23 3.47
C GLY A 33 2.01 -5.62 3.69
N GLY A 34 2.67 -5.09 2.65
CA GLY A 34 3.99 -4.43 2.76
C GLY A 34 4.10 -3.10 2.02
N PHE A 35 5.24 -2.41 2.18
CA PHE A 35 5.58 -1.25 1.36
C PHE A 35 6.12 -1.74 0.01
N ALA A 36 5.58 -1.22 -1.09
CA ALA A 36 6.02 -1.54 -2.44
C ALA A 36 6.41 -0.27 -3.20
N VAL A 37 7.44 -0.36 -4.04
CA VAL A 37 7.86 0.69 -4.97
C VAL A 37 7.90 0.09 -6.36
N GLU A 38 7.17 0.71 -7.28
CA GLU A 38 7.16 0.32 -8.69
C GLU A 38 8.16 1.17 -9.48
N LEU A 39 9.05 0.50 -10.19
CA LEU A 39 10.06 1.07 -11.07
C LEU A 39 9.80 0.49 -12.46
N THR A 40 9.12 1.23 -13.33
CA THR A 40 8.76 0.73 -14.66
C THR A 40 9.96 0.75 -15.63
N SER A 41 9.81 0.09 -16.77
CA SER A 41 10.80 0.13 -17.87
C SER A 41 11.16 1.54 -18.39
N GLU A 42 10.32 2.54 -18.12
CA GLU A 42 10.60 3.95 -18.42
C GLU A 42 11.68 4.56 -17.51
N HIS A 43 11.78 4.05 -16.29
CA HIS A 43 12.69 4.56 -15.27
C HIS A 43 14.06 3.89 -15.33
N MET A 44 14.11 2.59 -15.63
CA MET A 44 15.35 1.82 -15.72
C MET A 44 15.19 0.52 -16.51
N THR A 45 16.31 -0.02 -16.99
CA THR A 45 16.33 -1.33 -17.66
C THR A 45 16.26 -2.47 -16.65
N ALA A 46 15.80 -3.66 -17.08
CA ALA A 46 15.81 -4.88 -16.25
C ALA A 46 17.20 -5.21 -15.69
N LYS A 47 18.26 -4.91 -16.45
CA LYS A 47 19.64 -5.12 -16.03
C LYS A 47 20.06 -4.15 -14.93
N ASP A 48 19.66 -2.90 -15.06
CA ASP A 48 19.92 -1.89 -14.02
C ASP A 48 19.13 -2.20 -12.74
N PHE A 49 17.91 -2.73 -12.88
CA PHE A 49 17.10 -3.20 -11.76
C PHE A 49 17.76 -4.39 -11.04
N LEU A 50 18.32 -5.36 -11.77
CA LEU A 50 19.11 -6.45 -11.18
C LEU A 50 20.37 -5.91 -10.46
N ALA A 51 21.07 -4.94 -11.06
CA ALA A 51 22.23 -4.31 -10.43
C ALA A 51 21.84 -3.58 -9.14
N LEU A 52 20.69 -2.90 -9.12
CA LEU A 52 20.11 -2.26 -7.94
C LEU A 52 19.82 -3.27 -6.84
N ALA A 53 19.22 -4.42 -7.18
CA ALA A 53 18.98 -5.51 -6.23
C ALA A 53 20.29 -5.96 -5.57
N GLY A 54 21.36 -6.09 -6.35
CA GLY A 54 22.69 -6.48 -5.86
C GLY A 54 23.29 -5.43 -4.94
N ALA A 55 23.24 -4.16 -5.33
CA ALA A 55 23.72 -3.04 -4.53
C ALA A 55 22.95 -2.90 -3.20
N ALA A 56 21.65 -3.19 -3.21
CA ALA A 56 20.79 -3.20 -2.04
C ALA A 56 21.00 -4.42 -1.12
N GLY A 57 21.84 -5.37 -1.54
CA GLY A 57 22.14 -6.58 -0.76
C GLY A 57 21.04 -7.64 -0.82
N ALA A 58 20.16 -7.59 -1.82
CA ALA A 58 19.13 -8.61 -2.01
C ALA A 58 19.77 -9.98 -2.26
N ARG A 59 19.16 -11.02 -1.68
CA ARG A 59 19.57 -12.42 -1.86
C ARG A 59 18.58 -13.23 -2.68
N MET A 60 17.36 -12.73 -2.80
CA MET A 60 16.29 -13.31 -3.60
C MET A 60 15.92 -12.33 -4.70
N PHE A 61 15.70 -12.87 -5.88
CA PHE A 61 15.27 -12.13 -7.06
C PHE A 61 14.10 -12.89 -7.67
N TYR A 62 12.95 -12.24 -7.73
CA TYR A 62 11.72 -12.83 -8.20
C TYR A 62 11.54 -12.47 -9.66
N ILE A 63 11.11 -13.44 -10.47
CA ILE A 63 10.88 -13.27 -11.90
C ILE A 63 9.60 -14.00 -12.23
N GLU A 64 8.64 -13.30 -12.82
CA GLU A 64 7.40 -13.87 -13.29
C GLU A 64 7.20 -13.49 -14.75
N THR A 65 6.67 -14.45 -15.52
CA THR A 65 6.33 -14.25 -16.92
C THR A 65 4.87 -14.60 -17.10
N THR A 66 4.10 -13.67 -17.60
CA THR A 66 2.68 -13.87 -17.85
C THR A 66 2.49 -14.22 -19.32
N PRO A 67 1.95 -15.40 -19.66
CA PRO A 67 1.52 -15.68 -21.02
C PRO A 67 0.29 -14.84 -21.37
N LEU A 68 0.07 -14.58 -22.66
CA LEU A 68 -1.17 -13.97 -23.12
C LEU A 68 -2.33 -14.95 -22.96
N ASP A 69 -3.33 -14.54 -22.17
CA ASP A 69 -4.69 -15.00 -22.32
C ASP A 69 -5.46 -14.00 -23.20
N PRO A 70 -5.92 -14.38 -24.41
CA PRO A 70 -6.74 -13.51 -25.23
C PRO A 70 -8.02 -13.09 -24.51
N ASP A 71 -8.63 -13.96 -23.72
CA ASP A 71 -9.94 -13.66 -23.11
C ASP A 71 -9.84 -12.49 -22.12
N ASP A 72 -8.71 -12.36 -21.41
CA ASP A 72 -8.44 -11.22 -20.52
C ASP A 72 -8.45 -9.86 -21.26
N LEU A 73 -8.01 -9.82 -22.53
CA LEU A 73 -8.03 -8.59 -23.33
C LEU A 73 -9.43 -8.18 -23.79
N PHE A 74 -10.39 -9.09 -23.78
CA PHE A 74 -11.74 -8.82 -24.25
C PHE A 74 -12.79 -9.06 -23.16
N ASP A 75 -12.35 -9.16 -21.91
CA ASP A 75 -13.25 -9.27 -20.77
C ASP A 75 -14.14 -8.02 -20.68
N GLY A 76 -15.39 -8.23 -20.29
CA GLY A 76 -16.40 -7.16 -20.25
C GLY A 76 -16.94 -6.68 -21.61
N LEU A 77 -16.58 -7.31 -22.73
CA LEU A 77 -17.17 -7.03 -24.04
C LEU A 77 -18.34 -7.97 -24.36
N ASP A 78 -19.56 -7.42 -24.49
CA ASP A 78 -20.75 -8.15 -24.93
C ASP A 78 -21.10 -7.83 -26.39
N GLU A 79 -21.41 -8.86 -27.18
CA GLU A 79 -21.82 -8.73 -28.59
C GLU A 79 -23.08 -7.87 -28.73
N ASP A 80 -24.00 -7.97 -27.77
CA ASP A 80 -25.28 -7.26 -27.79
C ASP A 80 -25.14 -5.74 -27.55
N GLU A 81 -23.96 -5.27 -27.12
CA GLU A 81 -23.68 -3.86 -26.81
C GLU A 81 -23.09 -3.08 -28.00
N PHE A 82 -22.66 -3.76 -29.07
CA PHE A 82 -22.00 -3.15 -30.23
C PHE A 82 -22.80 -3.32 -31.52
N ASP A 83 -22.59 -2.42 -32.46
CA ASP A 83 -23.07 -2.63 -33.83
C ASP A 83 -22.24 -3.72 -34.53
N GLU A 84 -22.81 -4.30 -35.60
CA GLU A 84 -22.20 -5.41 -36.36
C GLU A 84 -20.82 -5.06 -36.94
N ASP A 85 -20.61 -3.78 -37.29
CA ASP A 85 -19.34 -3.30 -37.86
C ASP A 85 -18.23 -3.17 -36.81
N VAL A 86 -18.57 -2.75 -35.58
CA VAL A 86 -17.66 -2.70 -34.43
C VAL A 86 -17.36 -4.12 -33.94
N TRP A 87 -18.38 -4.97 -33.81
CA TRP A 87 -18.18 -6.36 -33.39
C TRP A 87 -17.33 -7.15 -34.38
N GLY A 88 -17.53 -6.98 -35.69
CA GLY A 88 -16.70 -7.60 -36.72
C GLY A 88 -15.22 -7.17 -36.66
N GLN A 89 -14.93 -5.94 -36.22
CA GLN A 89 -13.56 -5.48 -35.99
C GLN A 89 -12.96 -6.07 -34.70
N LEU A 90 -13.76 -6.16 -33.62
CA LEU A 90 -13.38 -6.83 -32.38
C LEU A 90 -13.04 -8.31 -32.61
N ASP A 91 -13.83 -9.02 -33.43
CA ASP A 91 -13.53 -10.39 -33.85
C ASP A 91 -12.17 -10.49 -34.58
N GLY A 92 -11.87 -9.50 -35.43
CA GLY A 92 -10.56 -9.39 -36.07
C GLY A 92 -9.42 -9.24 -35.06
N PHE A 93 -9.62 -8.44 -34.00
CA PHE A 93 -8.66 -8.28 -32.92
C PHE A 93 -8.55 -9.54 -32.04
N ARG A 94 -9.67 -10.23 -31.75
CA ARG A 94 -9.69 -11.52 -31.04
C ARG A 94 -8.88 -12.57 -31.80
N ALA A 95 -9.05 -12.65 -33.13
CA ALA A 95 -8.26 -13.54 -33.97
C ALA A 95 -6.76 -13.20 -33.96
N GLU A 96 -6.41 -11.90 -33.93
CA GLU A 96 -5.02 -11.45 -33.79
C GLU A 96 -4.41 -11.83 -32.42
N ALA A 97 -5.16 -11.67 -31.33
CA ALA A 97 -4.77 -12.10 -29.99
C ALA A 97 -4.62 -13.62 -29.89
N ALA A 98 -5.58 -14.38 -30.43
CA ALA A 98 -5.57 -15.83 -30.44
C ALA A 98 -4.37 -16.41 -31.22
N ALA A 99 -3.88 -15.71 -32.25
CA ALA A 99 -2.65 -16.09 -32.95
C ALA A 99 -1.38 -15.96 -32.07
N ARG A 100 -1.49 -15.30 -30.91
CA ARG A 100 -0.41 -15.04 -29.94
C ARG A 100 -0.68 -15.65 -28.56
N THR A 101 -1.70 -16.50 -28.41
CA THR A 101 -1.94 -17.27 -27.18
C THR A 101 -0.66 -17.95 -26.70
N ASP A 102 -0.48 -18.00 -25.38
CA ASP A 102 0.69 -18.57 -24.69
C ASP A 102 2.02 -17.84 -24.91
N GLN A 103 2.08 -16.81 -25.77
CA GLN A 103 3.27 -15.97 -25.88
C GLN A 103 3.40 -15.09 -24.65
N VAL A 104 4.62 -14.90 -24.15
CA VAL A 104 4.88 -14.03 -22.99
C VAL A 104 4.46 -12.60 -23.33
N SER A 105 3.40 -12.13 -22.68
CA SER A 105 2.82 -10.79 -22.83
C SER A 105 3.48 -9.80 -21.87
N GLN A 106 3.94 -10.28 -20.70
CA GLN A 106 4.51 -9.46 -19.65
C GLN A 106 5.63 -10.19 -18.89
N VAL A 107 6.63 -9.42 -18.46
CA VAL A 107 7.66 -9.87 -17.52
C VAL A 107 7.63 -8.95 -16.32
N GLU A 108 7.57 -9.56 -15.13
CA GLU A 108 7.70 -8.88 -13.86
C GLU A 108 8.95 -9.36 -13.12
N LEU A 109 9.64 -8.42 -12.50
CA LEU A 109 10.82 -8.65 -11.68
C LEU A 109 10.57 -8.04 -10.31
N ALA A 110 11.05 -8.70 -9.26
CA ALA A 110 10.99 -8.13 -7.92
C ALA A 110 12.20 -8.47 -7.07
N PHE A 111 12.46 -7.64 -6.08
CA PHE A 111 13.34 -7.98 -4.96
C PHE A 111 12.90 -7.26 -3.69
N VAL A 112 13.32 -7.78 -2.54
CA VAL A 112 13.04 -7.15 -1.24
C VAL A 112 14.32 -6.58 -0.67
N ALA A 113 14.30 -5.30 -0.32
CA ALA A 113 15.39 -4.62 0.38
C ALA A 113 14.82 -3.71 1.46
N GLY A 114 15.38 -3.76 2.68
CA GLY A 114 14.91 -2.91 3.78
C GLY A 114 13.43 -3.06 4.13
N SER A 115 12.86 -4.27 3.95
CA SER A 115 11.43 -4.55 4.11
C SER A 115 10.50 -3.87 3.10
N VAL A 116 11.04 -3.37 1.98
CA VAL A 116 10.30 -2.79 0.87
C VAL A 116 10.42 -3.70 -0.35
N LEU A 117 9.28 -4.06 -0.94
CA LEU A 117 9.19 -4.77 -2.21
C LEU A 117 9.46 -3.78 -3.35
N HIS A 118 10.44 -4.06 -4.19
CA HIS A 118 10.69 -3.28 -5.40
C HIS A 118 10.20 -4.11 -6.57
N LEU A 119 9.37 -3.51 -7.42
CA LEU A 119 8.74 -4.13 -8.56
C LEU A 119 9.22 -3.46 -9.84
N TRP A 120 9.40 -4.24 -10.89
CA TRP A 120 9.69 -3.76 -12.23
C TRP A 120 8.92 -4.61 -13.22
N SER A 121 8.28 -3.98 -14.20
CA SER A 121 7.49 -4.69 -15.21
C SER A 121 7.73 -4.12 -16.61
N VAL A 122 7.57 -4.99 -17.60
CA VAL A 122 7.52 -4.62 -19.01
C VAL A 122 6.47 -5.47 -19.72
N GLN A 123 5.69 -4.84 -20.58
CA GLN A 123 4.72 -5.49 -21.45
C GLN A 123 5.24 -5.52 -22.89
N ALA A 124 4.83 -6.51 -23.68
CA ALA A 124 5.21 -6.58 -25.08
C ALA A 124 4.49 -5.49 -25.89
N ASP A 125 5.24 -4.78 -26.74
CA ASP A 125 4.72 -3.66 -27.56
C ASP A 125 3.42 -4.03 -28.32
N TRP A 126 3.33 -5.27 -28.83
CA TRP A 126 2.18 -5.74 -29.60
C TRP A 126 0.90 -5.89 -28.75
N VAL A 127 1.03 -6.14 -27.44
CA VAL A 127 -0.11 -6.18 -26.51
C VAL A 127 -0.63 -4.76 -26.33
N THR A 128 0.27 -3.82 -26.08
CA THR A 128 -0.05 -2.39 -25.93
C THR A 128 -0.69 -1.82 -27.20
N ASP A 129 -0.15 -2.15 -28.38
CA ASP A 129 -0.70 -1.74 -29.68
C ASP A 129 -2.11 -2.30 -29.89
N LEU A 130 -2.33 -3.58 -29.58
CA LEU A 130 -3.62 -4.24 -29.74
C LEU A 130 -4.67 -3.62 -28.81
N ALA A 131 -4.33 -3.44 -27.54
CA ALA A 131 -5.23 -2.84 -26.57
C ALA A 131 -5.53 -1.35 -26.87
N ASN A 132 -4.56 -0.58 -27.39
CA ASN A 132 -4.81 0.77 -27.87
C ASN A 132 -5.77 0.81 -29.07
N ARG A 133 -5.67 -0.15 -29.99
CA ARG A 133 -6.61 -0.27 -31.12
C ARG A 133 -8.00 -0.65 -30.65
N ILE A 134 -8.12 -1.54 -29.67
CA ILE A 134 -9.43 -1.89 -29.11
C ILE A 134 -10.03 -0.68 -28.38
N ARG A 135 -9.26 0.04 -27.55
CA ARG A 135 -9.71 1.28 -26.90
C ARG A 135 -10.13 2.37 -27.90
N ALA A 136 -9.44 2.49 -29.03
CA ALA A 136 -9.81 3.44 -30.06
C ALA A 136 -11.13 3.06 -30.76
N LEU A 137 -11.42 1.77 -30.86
CA LEU A 137 -12.64 1.24 -31.46
C LEU A 137 -13.83 1.32 -30.49
N VAL A 138 -13.58 1.04 -29.21
CA VAL A 138 -14.59 1.12 -28.16
C VAL A 138 -14.09 2.04 -27.05
N PRO A 139 -14.35 3.36 -27.15
CA PRO A 139 -13.84 4.34 -26.19
C PRO A 139 -14.35 4.13 -24.76
N GLU A 140 -15.52 3.50 -24.63
CA GLU A 140 -16.14 3.16 -23.34
C GLU A 140 -15.64 1.83 -22.77
N ILE A 141 -15.03 0.96 -23.58
CA ILE A 141 -14.39 -0.25 -23.09
C ILE A 141 -12.88 -0.05 -23.01
N VAL A 142 -12.47 0.10 -21.76
CA VAL A 142 -11.12 -0.12 -21.32
C VAL A 142 -10.81 -1.62 -21.52
N VAL A 143 -10.45 -2.01 -22.74
CA VAL A 143 -9.66 -3.23 -22.89
C VAL A 143 -8.37 -3.00 -22.13
N GLU A 144 -8.18 -3.82 -21.10
CA GLU A 144 -7.02 -3.84 -20.23
C GLU A 144 -5.74 -4.24 -21.01
N SER A 145 -5.22 -3.36 -21.86
CA SER A 145 -3.96 -2.79 -21.41
C SER A 145 -4.38 -1.82 -20.33
N ARG A 146 -3.93 -2.00 -19.09
CA ARG A 146 -4.27 -1.13 -17.97
C ARG A 146 -3.85 0.33 -18.27
N SER A 147 -4.53 1.05 -19.16
CA SER A 147 -4.77 2.46 -18.95
C SER A 147 -5.77 2.49 -17.83
N ARG A 148 -5.22 2.36 -16.62
CA ARG A 148 -5.75 2.99 -15.43
C ARG A 148 -6.55 4.20 -15.87
N ALA A 149 -7.85 4.23 -15.57
CA ALA A 149 -8.46 5.53 -15.39
C ALA A 149 -7.48 6.32 -14.53
N GLU A 150 -7.14 7.55 -14.92
CA GLU A 150 -6.36 8.45 -14.06
C GLU A 150 -7.22 8.75 -12.82
N VAL A 151 -7.31 7.76 -11.93
CA VAL A 151 -7.86 7.92 -10.60
C VAL A 151 -6.95 8.96 -9.99
N ASP A 152 -7.56 10.07 -9.55
CA ASP A 152 -6.86 11.14 -8.86
C ASP A 152 -6.40 10.62 -7.49
N VAL A 153 -5.32 9.82 -7.51
CA VAL A 153 -4.82 9.12 -6.33
C VAL A 153 -4.43 10.14 -5.27
N GLU A 154 -3.75 11.21 -5.65
CA GLU A 154 -3.26 12.23 -4.72
C GLU A 154 -4.43 13.05 -4.13
N GLY A 155 -5.41 13.44 -4.94
CA GLY A 155 -6.57 14.19 -4.47
C GLY A 155 -7.47 13.36 -3.56
N LEU A 156 -7.75 12.10 -3.92
CA LEU A 156 -8.51 11.19 -3.06
C LEU A 156 -7.75 10.85 -1.77
N ALA A 157 -6.44 10.61 -1.85
CA ALA A 157 -5.60 10.36 -0.70
C ALA A 157 -5.57 11.55 0.27
N THR A 158 -5.47 12.77 -0.27
CA THR A 158 -5.52 14.01 0.53
C THR A 158 -6.87 14.16 1.23
N ARG A 159 -7.98 13.93 0.52
CA ARG A 159 -9.34 13.97 1.10
C ARG A 159 -9.51 12.96 2.23
N LEU A 160 -9.00 11.74 2.06
CA LEU A 160 -8.99 10.73 3.13
C LEU A 160 -8.14 11.19 4.32
N ALA A 161 -6.93 11.70 4.09
CA ALA A 161 -6.05 12.17 5.16
C ALA A 161 -6.65 13.36 5.94
N ASP A 162 -7.46 14.18 5.28
CA ASP A 162 -8.19 15.30 5.90
C ASP A 162 -9.41 14.84 6.73
N SER A 163 -9.92 13.62 6.51
CA SER A 163 -11.01 13.05 7.30
C SER A 163 -10.55 12.62 8.69
N ALA A 164 -11.17 13.19 9.74
CA ALA A 164 -10.91 12.79 11.13
C ALA A 164 -11.29 11.33 11.40
N GLU A 165 -12.34 10.84 10.76
CA GLU A 165 -12.80 9.45 10.87
C GLU A 165 -11.75 8.50 10.31
N PHE A 166 -11.17 8.81 9.15
CA PHE A 166 -10.11 8.00 8.55
C PHE A 166 -8.81 8.04 9.37
N ARG A 167 -8.43 9.21 9.90
CA ARG A 167 -7.22 9.36 10.74
C ARG A 167 -7.24 8.49 12.00
N ALA A 168 -8.43 8.25 12.56
CA ALA A 168 -8.60 7.42 13.76
C ALA A 168 -8.47 5.91 13.48
N VAL A 169 -8.57 5.48 12.22
CA VAL A 169 -8.60 4.06 11.84
C VAL A 169 -7.20 3.45 11.79
N ARG A 170 -7.07 2.27 12.43
CA ARG A 170 -5.84 1.45 12.38
C ARG A 170 -5.69 0.74 11.04
N PHE A 171 -4.45 0.49 10.64
CA PHE A 171 -4.04 -0.02 9.32
C PHE A 171 -4.95 -1.12 8.73
N GLN A 172 -5.29 -2.15 9.51
CA GLN A 172 -6.08 -3.31 9.05
C GLN A 172 -7.51 -2.98 8.60
N ALA A 173 -8.09 -1.86 9.05
CA ALA A 173 -9.47 -1.46 8.72
C ALA A 173 -9.52 -0.23 7.79
N ARG A 174 -8.37 0.27 7.32
CA ARG A 174 -8.32 1.49 6.51
C ARG A 174 -8.98 1.32 5.15
N THR A 175 -8.83 0.17 4.50
CA THR A 175 -9.45 -0.06 3.18
C THR A 175 -10.98 0.03 3.28
N THR A 176 -11.58 -0.72 4.21
CA THR A 176 -13.04 -0.65 4.46
C THR A 176 -13.48 0.77 4.82
N ALA A 177 -12.76 1.44 5.73
CA ALA A 177 -13.09 2.81 6.10
C ALA A 177 -12.99 3.79 4.92
N ALA A 178 -12.00 3.64 4.03
CA ALA A 178 -11.84 4.50 2.87
C ALA A 178 -12.99 4.35 1.87
N ILE A 179 -13.42 3.11 1.64
CA ILE A 179 -14.56 2.76 0.77
C ILE A 179 -15.87 3.30 1.35
N ASP A 180 -16.03 3.25 2.66
CA ASP A 180 -17.23 3.81 3.33
C ASP A 180 -17.26 5.34 3.30
N LEU A 181 -16.09 5.99 3.29
CA LEU A 181 -15.96 7.44 3.32
C LEU A 181 -16.02 8.10 1.95
N LEU A 182 -15.52 7.44 0.91
CA LEU A 182 -15.44 7.98 -0.45
C LEU A 182 -16.19 7.09 -1.44
N ALA A 183 -17.27 7.64 -2.01
CA ALA A 183 -18.09 6.95 -3.00
C ALA A 183 -17.29 6.57 -4.25
N GLU A 184 -16.27 7.35 -4.59
CA GLU A 184 -15.35 7.08 -5.69
C GLU A 184 -14.56 5.78 -5.47
N LEU A 185 -14.14 5.51 -4.23
CA LEU A 185 -13.41 4.28 -3.89
C LEU A 185 -14.35 3.08 -3.81
N ARG A 186 -15.61 3.29 -3.40
CA ARG A 186 -16.64 2.24 -3.46
C ARG A 186 -16.96 1.85 -4.90
N ALA A 187 -17.08 2.82 -5.80
CA ALA A 187 -17.30 2.52 -7.22
C ALA A 187 -16.13 1.72 -7.81
N LEU A 188 -14.89 2.03 -7.43
CA LEU A 188 -13.70 1.26 -7.83
C LEU A 188 -13.72 -0.16 -7.25
N GLU A 189 -14.10 -0.34 -5.98
CA GLU A 189 -14.26 -1.67 -5.39
C GLU A 189 -15.38 -2.47 -6.08
N GLU A 190 -16.51 -1.84 -6.41
CA GLU A 190 -17.62 -2.52 -7.07
C GLU A 190 -17.27 -2.96 -8.49
N ALA A 191 -16.43 -2.19 -9.19
CA ALA A 191 -15.96 -2.50 -10.54
C ALA A 191 -14.86 -3.56 -10.57
N GLU A 192 -13.83 -3.43 -9.73
CA GLU A 192 -12.60 -4.24 -9.80
C GLU A 192 -12.42 -5.19 -8.60
N GLY A 193 -13.34 -5.14 -7.64
CA GLY A 193 -13.34 -5.95 -6.43
C GLY A 193 -12.58 -5.33 -5.23
N PRO A 194 -12.64 -6.00 -4.05
CA PRO A 194 -12.07 -5.52 -2.78
C PRO A 194 -10.54 -5.39 -2.75
N ARG A 195 -9.86 -5.76 -3.85
CA ARG A 195 -8.39 -5.68 -4.01
C ARG A 195 -7.95 -4.75 -5.13
N ALA A 196 -8.87 -3.93 -5.66
CA ALA A 196 -8.59 -2.90 -6.65
C ALA A 196 -7.30 -2.14 -6.31
N TYR A 197 -6.37 -2.10 -7.25
CA TYR A 197 -5.02 -1.60 -7.03
C TYR A 197 -5.02 -0.11 -6.69
N GLU A 198 -5.94 0.63 -7.28
CA GLU A 198 -6.21 2.05 -7.15
C GLU A 198 -6.69 2.38 -5.74
N VAL A 199 -7.62 1.57 -5.20
CA VAL A 199 -8.08 1.69 -3.81
C VAL A 199 -6.90 1.49 -2.86
N ARG A 200 -6.05 0.49 -3.12
CA ARG A 200 -4.84 0.24 -2.31
C ARG A 200 -3.83 1.40 -2.40
N GLN A 201 -3.61 1.96 -3.59
CA GLN A 201 -2.72 3.11 -3.75
C GLN A 201 -3.25 4.35 -3.03
N VAL A 202 -4.53 4.66 -3.16
CA VAL A 202 -5.16 5.80 -2.46
C VAL A 202 -5.06 5.64 -0.94
N VAL A 203 -5.37 4.45 -0.41
CA VAL A 203 -5.30 4.17 1.04
C VAL A 203 -3.87 4.24 1.55
N THR A 204 -2.91 3.71 0.79
CA THR A 204 -1.49 3.73 1.13
C THR A 204 -0.98 5.16 1.16
N ARG A 205 -1.23 5.93 0.10
CA ARG A 205 -0.83 7.33 -0.02
C ARG A 205 -1.46 8.21 1.06
N ALA A 206 -2.75 8.00 1.38
CA ALA A 206 -3.39 8.67 2.50
C ALA A 206 -2.72 8.35 3.83
N GLY A 207 -2.30 7.09 4.01
CA GLY A 207 -1.52 6.64 5.15
C GLY A 207 -0.20 7.39 5.28
N GLU A 208 0.56 7.54 4.20
CA GLU A 208 1.81 8.29 4.16
C GLU A 208 1.60 9.77 4.52
N ILE A 209 0.60 10.43 3.94
CA ILE A 209 0.27 11.83 4.24
C ILE A 209 -0.06 11.99 5.73
N ILE A 210 -0.84 11.07 6.32
CA ILE A 210 -1.14 11.07 7.76
C ILE A 210 0.13 10.94 8.58
N GLU A 211 1.04 10.04 8.20
CA GLU A 211 2.29 9.78 8.90
C GLU A 211 3.26 10.97 8.84
N GLU A 212 3.40 11.61 7.68
CA GLU A 212 4.17 12.83 7.48
C GLU A 212 3.64 13.97 8.36
N ARG A 213 2.32 14.23 8.30
CA ARG A 213 1.66 15.28 9.08
C ARG A 213 1.73 15.00 10.58
N ARG A 214 1.47 13.77 11.01
CA ARG A 214 1.64 13.34 12.40
C ARG A 214 3.06 13.63 12.88
N THR A 215 4.06 13.23 12.09
CA THR A 215 5.46 13.44 12.45
C THR A 215 5.79 14.93 12.61
N ALA A 216 5.31 15.77 11.70
CA ALA A 216 5.47 17.22 11.79
C ALA A 216 4.82 17.81 13.05
N ILE A 217 3.57 17.46 13.33
CA ILE A 217 2.82 17.93 14.51
C ILE A 217 3.52 17.51 15.80
N TYR A 218 3.87 16.23 15.94
CA TYR A 218 4.52 15.75 17.16
C TYR A 218 5.95 16.27 17.32
N ASN A 219 6.66 16.58 16.23
CA ASN A 219 7.93 17.30 16.32
C ASN A 219 7.76 18.71 16.90
N GLN A 220 6.67 19.40 16.56
CA GLN A 220 6.35 20.72 17.11
C GLN A 220 5.84 20.65 18.57
N LEU A 221 5.13 19.59 18.94
CA LEU A 221 4.63 19.39 20.31
C LEU A 221 5.69 18.89 21.30
N ARG A 222 6.70 18.14 20.85
CA ARG A 222 7.72 17.56 21.74
C ARG A 222 8.35 18.54 22.75
N PRO A 223 8.71 19.78 22.38
CA PRO A 223 9.22 20.76 23.34
C PRO A 223 8.23 21.13 24.46
N THR A 224 6.92 21.04 24.21
CA THR A 224 5.86 21.38 25.18
C THR A 224 5.40 20.18 26.01
N PHE A 225 5.94 18.98 25.76
CA PHE A 225 5.59 17.76 26.51
C PHE A 225 5.72 17.90 28.05
N PRO A 226 6.70 18.61 28.62
CA PRO A 226 6.75 18.84 30.07
C PRO A 226 5.51 19.56 30.61
N ASP A 227 5.01 20.56 29.88
CA ASP A 227 3.80 21.30 30.26
C ASP A 227 2.54 20.46 30.04
N LEU A 228 2.47 19.73 28.93
CA LEU A 228 1.40 18.77 28.66
C LEU A 228 1.33 17.66 29.73
N ALA A 229 2.47 17.21 30.25
CA ALA A 229 2.53 16.24 31.35
C ALA A 229 1.93 16.79 32.66
N LEU A 230 2.11 18.08 32.93
CA LEU A 230 1.49 18.75 34.08
C LEU A 230 -0.03 18.87 33.93
N LEU A 231 -0.52 19.09 32.71
CA LEU A 231 -1.95 19.12 32.39
C LEU A 231 -2.57 17.71 32.47
N LEU A 232 -1.94 16.72 31.84
CA LEU A 232 -2.38 15.33 31.88
C LEU A 232 -2.46 14.78 33.31
N ALA A 233 -1.56 15.19 34.21
CA ALA A 233 -1.61 14.76 35.60
C ALA A 233 -2.81 15.31 36.39
N LYS A 234 -3.53 16.30 35.86
CA LYS A 234 -4.79 16.81 36.38
C LYS A 234 -6.00 16.20 35.68
N ASP A 235 -5.79 15.44 34.60
CA ASP A 235 -6.84 14.85 33.81
C ASP A 235 -7.54 13.72 34.59
N PRO A 236 -8.88 13.78 34.78
CA PRO A 236 -9.62 12.76 35.50
C PRO A 236 -9.46 11.35 34.92
N ASP A 237 -9.39 11.20 33.60
CA ASP A 237 -9.32 9.90 32.93
C ASP A 237 -7.93 9.26 33.15
N TRP A 238 -6.88 10.10 33.17
CA TRP A 238 -5.55 9.66 33.57
C TRP A 238 -5.48 9.28 35.07
N VAL A 239 -6.01 10.14 35.95
CA VAL A 239 -5.92 9.98 37.42
C VAL A 239 -6.71 8.77 37.89
N ASN A 240 -7.89 8.54 37.31
CA ASN A 240 -8.79 7.44 37.65
C ASN A 240 -8.47 6.15 36.88
N GLY A 241 -7.62 6.21 35.85
CA GLY A 241 -7.09 5.05 35.15
C GLY A 241 -6.33 4.13 36.09
N GLY A 242 -7.01 3.11 36.63
CA GLY A 242 -6.44 2.17 37.61
C GLY A 242 -5.45 1.17 37.01
N VAL A 243 -5.50 0.96 35.68
CA VAL A 243 -4.68 0.00 34.95
C VAL A 243 -3.89 0.70 33.85
N ILE A 244 -2.70 0.17 33.54
CA ILE A 244 -1.77 0.77 32.55
C ILE A 244 -2.39 0.91 31.15
N SER A 245 -3.29 0.02 30.76
CA SER A 245 -4.00 0.08 29.47
C SER A 245 -4.92 1.31 29.38
N LEU A 246 -5.76 1.54 30.39
CA LEU A 246 -6.64 2.71 30.46
C LEU A 246 -5.85 4.02 30.51
N ARG A 247 -4.70 4.02 31.19
CA ARG A 247 -3.78 5.16 31.21
C ARG A 247 -3.17 5.46 29.85
N ARG A 248 -2.81 4.43 29.08
CA ARG A 248 -2.31 4.60 27.70
C ARG A 248 -3.40 5.18 26.80
N GLU A 249 -4.61 4.67 26.91
CA GLU A 249 -5.76 5.19 26.17
C GLU A 249 -6.07 6.65 26.52
N ALA A 250 -6.06 7.01 27.81
CA ALA A 250 -6.23 8.39 28.25
C ALA A 250 -5.12 9.31 27.69
N VAL A 251 -3.85 8.87 27.67
CA VAL A 251 -2.76 9.63 27.04
C VAL A 251 -2.98 9.78 25.54
N ASP A 252 -3.39 8.70 24.85
CA ASP A 252 -3.60 8.70 23.41
C ASP A 252 -4.70 9.71 23.03
N GLN A 253 -5.82 9.72 23.78
CA GLN A 253 -6.90 10.69 23.60
C GLN A 253 -6.47 12.12 23.95
N PHE A 254 -5.78 12.31 25.08
CA PHE A 254 -5.30 13.63 25.52
C PHE A 254 -4.33 14.24 24.50
N LEU A 255 -3.38 13.46 24.00
CA LEU A 255 -2.43 13.94 22.99
C LEU A 255 -3.11 14.21 21.65
N ALA A 256 -4.06 13.37 21.23
CA ALA A 256 -4.83 13.61 20.01
C ALA A 256 -5.60 14.94 20.06
N GLN A 257 -6.15 15.35 21.21
CA GLN A 257 -6.81 16.65 21.38
C GLN A 257 -5.85 17.85 21.18
N HIS A 258 -4.55 17.65 21.45
CA HIS A 258 -3.52 18.69 21.27
C HIS A 258 -2.79 18.57 19.92
N ALA A 259 -3.15 17.58 19.11
CA ALA A 259 -2.49 17.22 17.86
C ALA A 259 -3.50 17.11 16.70
N ASP A 260 -4.55 17.94 16.68
CA ASP A 260 -5.57 17.98 15.60
C ASP A 260 -6.23 16.62 15.27
N GLY A 261 -6.37 15.76 16.29
CA GLY A 261 -6.93 14.42 16.17
C GLY A 261 -5.95 13.34 15.72
N TYR A 262 -4.66 13.67 15.51
CA TYR A 262 -3.64 12.68 15.19
C TYR A 262 -3.20 11.92 16.46
N LEU A 263 -3.43 10.60 16.46
CA LEU A 263 -3.00 9.72 17.54
C LEU A 263 -1.46 9.73 17.68
N PRO A 264 -0.92 9.65 18.90
CA PRO A 264 0.52 9.66 19.12
C PRO A 264 1.19 8.36 18.67
N THR A 265 2.49 8.44 18.40
CA THR A 265 3.31 7.23 18.27
C THR A 265 3.50 6.57 19.64
N THR A 266 3.83 5.28 19.65
CA THR A 266 4.19 4.59 20.91
C THR A 266 5.33 5.29 21.63
N LEU A 267 6.31 5.82 20.88
CA LEU A 267 7.44 6.56 21.44
C LEU A 267 6.99 7.87 22.11
N ASP A 268 6.11 8.63 21.46
CA ASP A 268 5.64 9.92 21.98
C ASP A 268 4.75 9.73 23.22
N ARG A 269 3.87 8.71 23.21
CA ARG A 269 3.09 8.28 24.38
C ARG A 269 4.00 7.90 25.53
N ASP A 270 4.95 7.00 25.31
CA ASP A 270 5.82 6.51 26.36
C ASP A 270 6.72 7.64 26.90
N ARG A 271 7.12 8.59 26.05
CA ARG A 271 7.86 9.79 26.47
C ARG A 271 7.05 10.62 27.46
N ILE A 272 5.80 10.99 27.17
CA ILE A 272 5.00 11.80 28.09
C ILE A 272 4.65 11.03 29.37
N MET A 273 4.38 9.73 29.27
CA MET A 273 4.08 8.87 30.43
C MET A 273 5.25 8.77 31.41
N ASN A 274 6.48 8.93 30.94
CA ASN A 274 7.69 8.89 31.76
C ASN A 274 8.11 10.25 32.31
N LEU A 275 7.47 11.35 31.90
CA LEU A 275 7.75 12.67 32.45
C LEU A 275 7.18 12.82 33.87
N THR A 276 7.86 13.61 34.71
CA THR A 276 7.27 14.06 35.97
C THR A 276 6.22 15.13 35.67
N PRO A 277 5.02 15.10 36.26
CA PRO A 277 4.57 14.28 37.41
C PRO A 277 3.89 12.94 37.09
N VAL A 278 3.74 12.60 35.80
CA VAL A 278 2.99 11.44 35.29
C VAL A 278 3.64 10.10 35.69
N GLY A 279 4.96 9.99 35.57
CA GLY A 279 5.74 8.77 35.84
C GLY A 279 5.92 8.40 37.32
N LYS A 280 5.36 9.17 38.27
CA LYS A 280 5.48 8.83 39.70
C LYS A 280 4.68 7.55 39.99
N ARG A 281 5.40 6.43 40.14
CA ARG A 281 4.89 5.18 40.70
C ARG A 281 4.20 5.51 42.04
N ARG A 282 2.87 5.38 42.13
CA ARG A 282 2.20 5.37 43.43
C ARG A 282 2.86 4.24 44.22
N LYS A 283 3.65 4.58 45.25
CA LYS A 283 4.03 3.59 46.25
C LYS A 283 2.71 3.06 46.79
N ASN A 284 2.41 1.79 46.57
CA ASN A 284 1.35 1.14 47.34
C ASN A 284 1.66 1.44 48.81
N PRO A 285 0.74 2.03 49.58
CA PRO A 285 0.93 2.07 51.01
C PRO A 285 1.09 0.61 51.43
N VAL A 286 2.28 0.29 51.92
CA VAL A 286 2.50 -0.99 52.58
C VAL A 286 1.49 -0.99 53.72
N GLN A 287 0.42 -1.77 53.59
CA GLN A 287 -0.38 -2.17 54.73
C GLN A 287 0.58 -2.96 55.61
N GLY A 288 1.22 -2.25 56.55
CA GLY A 288 1.91 -2.89 57.64
C GLY A 288 0.91 -3.82 58.34
N PRO A 289 1.31 -5.03 58.73
CA PRO A 289 0.43 -5.91 59.49
C PRO A 289 -0.05 -5.15 60.72
N PRO A 290 -1.34 -5.27 61.10
CA PRO A 290 -1.81 -4.69 62.35
C PRO A 290 -0.93 -5.25 63.47
N ASP A 291 -0.32 -4.36 64.25
CA ASP A 291 0.43 -4.74 65.44
C ASP A 291 -0.47 -5.66 66.28
N SER A 292 0.03 -6.88 66.47
CA SER A 292 -0.59 -7.90 67.30
C SER A 292 -0.66 -7.37 68.73
N VAL A 293 -1.84 -6.89 69.13
CA VAL A 293 -2.15 -6.65 70.55
C VAL A 293 -2.68 -7.96 71.12
N PHE A 294 -1.76 -8.80 71.58
CA PHE A 294 -2.03 -9.82 72.59
C PHE A 294 -0.86 -9.79 73.58
N ASP A 295 -1.04 -9.02 74.65
CA ASP A 295 -0.54 -9.31 75.99
C ASP A 295 -1.77 -9.62 76.87
#